data_AF-A0A432DVE5-F1
#
_entry.id   AF-A0A432DVE5-F1
#
_cell.length_a   1.000
_cell.length_b   1.000
_cell.length_c   1.000
_cell.angle_alpha   90.00
_cell.angle_beta   90.00
_cell.angle_gamma   90.00
#
_symmetry.space_group_name_H-M   'P 1'
#
loop_
_entity.id
_entity.type
_entity.pdbx_description
1 polymer ?
#
loop_
_entity_poly.entity_id
_entity_poly.type
_entity_poly.pdbx_seq_one_letter_code
_entity_poly.pdbx_strand_id
1 'polypeptide(L)'
;MALINCPECNARISDKAIACPHCGAPVEQTKHELTEATDAIDAAQKLQLRKRKSTIAAWLLMGTFAAVMYVFGAPGVSPPTTDDASTATNRKTVETTSPADNAAKNEAALAKKKSTDAAIALEKEKRAQRELANAQKKAANEERVKELVWIEKGKDTVRTVLKDSQSAQFANVYFYRGKDGWPLICGKVNSKNGFGGYSGYQRFISGGTPQLTYLEEQVSDFHKLWNRLCRG
;
A
#
# COMPACT_ATOMS: atom_id res chain seq x y z
N MET A 1 -30.60 34.41 -7.55
CA MET A 1 -31.30 33.27 -8.17
C MET A 1 -30.24 32.53 -8.97
N ALA A 2 -29.87 31.32 -8.59
CA ALA A 2 -28.89 30.58 -9.36
C ALA A 2 -29.62 29.91 -10.54
N LEU A 3 -29.12 30.11 -11.75
CA LEU A 3 -29.58 29.33 -12.90
C LEU A 3 -28.78 28.04 -12.91
N ILE A 4 -29.48 26.91 -12.91
CA ILE A 4 -28.91 25.57 -13.06
C ILE A 4 -29.24 25.03 -14.45
N ASN A 5 -28.45 24.08 -14.92
CA ASN A 5 -28.72 23.40 -16.17
C ASN A 5 -29.59 22.17 -15.91
N CYS A 6 -30.66 22.00 -16.69
CA CYS A 6 -31.48 20.81 -16.62
C CYS A 6 -30.66 19.56 -17.01
N PRO A 7 -30.67 18.47 -16.24
CA PRO A 7 -29.89 17.27 -16.55
C PRO A 7 -30.33 16.55 -17.82
N GLU A 8 -31.60 16.71 -18.22
CA GLU A 8 -32.17 16.04 -19.40
C GLU A 8 -31.95 16.82 -20.69
N CYS A 9 -32.28 18.12 -20.70
CA CYS A 9 -32.24 18.94 -21.92
C CYS A 9 -31.17 20.03 -21.92
N ASN A 10 -30.39 20.16 -20.84
CA ASN A 10 -29.33 21.16 -20.65
C ASN A 10 -29.78 22.63 -20.79
N ALA A 11 -31.09 22.89 -20.78
CA ALA A 11 -31.63 24.25 -20.75
C ALA A 11 -31.34 24.92 -19.41
N ARG A 12 -31.10 26.24 -19.42
CA ARG A 12 -30.85 27.01 -18.19
C ARG A 12 -32.19 27.31 -17.51
N ILE A 13 -32.38 26.76 -16.32
CA ILE A 13 -33.61 26.85 -15.54
C ILE A 13 -33.32 27.38 -14.13
N SER A 14 -34.35 27.85 -13.44
CA SER A 14 -34.23 28.34 -12.05
C SER A 14 -33.95 27.19 -11.08
N ASP A 15 -33.05 27.40 -10.12
CA ASP A 15 -32.78 26.50 -8.98
C ASP A 15 -34.00 26.22 -8.08
N LYS A 16 -35.11 26.94 -8.29
CA LYS A 16 -36.39 26.75 -7.59
C LYS A 16 -37.49 26.10 -8.43
N ALA A 17 -37.22 25.73 -9.68
CA ALA A 17 -38.24 25.10 -10.53
C ALA A 17 -38.53 23.68 -10.04
N ILE A 18 -39.80 23.31 -9.88
CA ILE A 18 -40.22 21.94 -9.52
C ILE A 18 -39.97 20.99 -10.71
N ALA A 19 -40.21 21.48 -11.93
CA ALA A 19 -39.94 20.78 -13.18
C ALA A 19 -39.39 21.74 -14.25
N CYS A 20 -38.62 21.20 -15.19
CA CYS A 20 -38.06 21.94 -16.30
C CYS A 20 -39.18 22.37 -17.29
N PRO A 21 -39.33 23.66 -17.62
CA PRO A 21 -40.34 24.12 -18.58
C PRO A 21 -40.04 23.70 -20.03
N HIS A 22 -38.82 23.24 -20.33
CA HIS A 22 -38.43 22.84 -21.69
C HIS A 22 -38.64 21.34 -21.96
N CYS A 23 -38.52 20.48 -20.95
CA CYS A 23 -38.61 19.02 -21.14
C CYS A 23 -39.52 18.30 -20.14
N GLY A 24 -40.05 19.00 -19.13
CA GLY A 24 -40.93 18.42 -18.12
C GLY A 24 -40.23 17.62 -17.01
N ALA A 25 -38.90 17.47 -17.07
CA ALA A 25 -38.15 16.67 -16.08
C ALA A 25 -38.19 17.30 -14.68
N PRO A 26 -38.42 16.52 -13.60
CA PRO A 26 -38.42 17.00 -12.23
C PRO A 26 -36.99 17.35 -11.76
N VAL A 27 -36.84 18.46 -11.03
CA VAL A 27 -35.53 19.05 -10.69
C VAL A 27 -35.12 18.80 -9.22
N GLU A 28 -36.04 18.28 -8.41
CA GLU A 28 -35.93 18.24 -6.95
C GLU A 28 -34.92 17.20 -6.39
N GLN A 29 -34.43 16.27 -7.19
CA GLN A 29 -33.69 15.11 -6.70
C GLN A 29 -32.23 15.36 -6.28
N THR A 30 -31.72 16.59 -6.36
CA THR A 30 -30.27 16.84 -6.16
C THR A 30 -29.89 17.28 -4.75
N LYS A 31 -30.85 17.57 -3.85
CA LYS A 31 -30.56 18.19 -2.55
C LYS A 31 -30.58 17.25 -1.35
N HIS A 32 -31.31 16.13 -1.42
CA HIS A 32 -31.50 15.25 -0.27
C HIS A 32 -30.34 14.27 -0.02
N GLU A 33 -29.53 13.96 -1.04
CA GLU A 33 -28.43 13.00 -0.92
C GLU A 33 -27.11 13.65 -0.45
N LEU A 34 -26.96 14.98 -0.63
CA LEU A 34 -25.75 15.71 -0.25
C LEU A 34 -25.65 15.96 1.26
N THR A 35 -26.77 16.01 1.97
CA THR A 35 -26.81 16.26 3.43
C THR A 35 -26.39 15.05 4.25
N GLU A 36 -26.69 13.83 3.81
CA GLU A 36 -26.31 12.61 4.54
C GLU A 36 -24.82 12.27 4.37
N ALA A 37 -24.23 12.59 3.21
CA ALA A 37 -22.80 12.39 2.96
C ALA A 37 -21.92 13.38 3.75
N THR A 38 -22.36 14.62 3.96
CA THR A 38 -21.56 15.63 4.69
C THR A 38 -21.42 15.33 6.18
N ASP A 39 -22.46 14.80 6.82
CA ASP A 39 -22.43 14.51 8.27
C ASP A 39 -21.52 13.31 8.61
N ALA A 40 -21.44 12.33 7.69
CA ALA A 40 -20.52 11.21 7.82
C ALA A 40 -19.05 11.62 7.61
N ILE A 41 -18.78 12.57 6.71
CA ILE A 41 -17.43 13.09 6.45
C ILE A 41 -16.92 13.92 7.63
N ASP A 42 -17.77 14.75 8.24
CA ASP A 42 -17.41 15.61 9.38
C ASP A 42 -17.10 14.78 10.65
N ALA A 43 -17.81 13.67 10.87
CA ALA A 43 -17.53 12.73 11.95
C ALA A 43 -16.18 12.00 11.75
N ALA A 44 -15.86 11.59 10.52
CA ALA A 44 -14.60 10.93 10.19
C ALA A 44 -13.39 11.87 10.33
N GLN A 45 -13.51 13.15 9.95
CA GLN A 45 -12.43 14.13 10.11
C GLN A 45 -12.09 14.43 11.58
N LYS A 46 -13.09 14.47 12.48
CA LYS A 46 -12.88 14.69 13.92
C LYS A 46 -12.04 13.56 14.56
N LEU A 47 -12.18 12.32 14.10
CA LEU A 47 -11.37 11.20 14.58
C LEU A 47 -9.89 11.29 14.10
N GLN A 48 -9.68 11.69 12.84
CA GLN A 48 -8.35 11.82 12.24
C GLN A 48 -7.52 12.94 12.90
N LEU A 49 -8.15 14.05 13.30
CA LEU A 49 -7.45 15.16 13.96
C LEU A 49 -6.98 14.82 15.38
N ARG A 50 -7.70 13.95 16.11
CA ARG A 50 -7.27 13.44 17.43
C ARG A 50 -5.98 12.62 17.37
N LYS A 51 -5.82 11.76 16.35
CA LYS A 51 -4.60 10.94 16.16
C LYS A 51 -3.36 11.79 15.90
N ARG A 52 -3.48 12.84 15.06
CA ARG A 52 -2.37 13.76 14.73
C ARG A 52 -1.91 14.61 15.91
N LYS A 53 -2.82 15.04 16.80
CA LYS A 53 -2.46 15.81 18.01
C LYS A 53 -1.67 14.97 19.02
N SER A 54 -2.02 13.68 19.17
CA SER A 54 -1.29 12.77 20.07
C SER A 54 0.14 12.48 19.60
N THR A 55 0.35 12.31 18.28
CA THR A 55 1.70 12.07 17.75
C THR A 55 2.61 13.30 17.93
N ILE A 56 2.14 14.52 17.63
CA ILE A 56 2.97 15.73 17.76
C ILE A 56 3.37 15.98 19.22
N ALA A 57 2.45 15.75 20.17
CA ALA A 57 2.76 15.86 21.59
C ALA A 57 3.85 14.85 22.05
N ALA A 58 3.84 13.62 21.53
CA ALA A 58 4.85 12.62 21.85
C ALA A 58 6.24 12.98 21.29
N TRP A 59 6.33 13.53 20.07
CA TRP A 59 7.60 13.99 19.49
C TRP A 59 8.18 15.20 20.22
N LEU A 60 7.34 16.13 20.70
CA LEU A 60 7.79 17.25 21.52
C LEU A 60 8.33 16.78 22.89
N LEU A 61 7.68 15.82 23.55
CA LEU A 61 8.13 15.27 24.83
C LEU A 61 9.42 14.43 24.69
N MET A 62 9.55 13.62 23.63
CA MET A 62 10.79 12.88 23.36
C MET A 62 11.94 13.80 22.98
N GLY A 63 11.67 14.85 22.19
CA GLY A 63 12.68 15.84 21.78
C GLY A 63 13.21 16.65 22.97
N THR A 64 12.35 17.06 23.89
CA THR A 64 12.78 17.74 25.12
C THR A 64 13.54 16.81 26.05
N PHE A 65 13.11 15.55 26.20
CA PHE A 65 13.82 14.57 27.02
C PHE A 65 15.22 14.24 26.46
N ALA A 66 15.35 14.12 25.13
CA ALA A 66 16.64 13.94 24.47
C ALA A 66 17.56 15.16 24.62
N ALA A 67 17.01 16.38 24.53
CA ALA A 67 17.78 17.60 24.76
C ALA A 67 18.26 17.73 26.21
N VAL A 68 17.43 17.33 27.18
CA VAL A 68 17.81 17.28 28.61
C VAL A 68 18.89 16.22 28.86
N MET A 69 18.77 15.03 28.28
CA MET A 69 19.81 13.98 28.34
C MET A 69 21.12 14.40 27.66
N TYR A 70 21.06 15.25 26.63
CA TYR A 70 22.25 15.76 25.94
C TYR A 70 22.97 16.86 26.76
N VAL A 71 22.22 17.66 27.54
CA VAL A 71 22.79 18.73 28.38
C VAL A 71 23.29 18.21 29.73
N PHE A 72 22.61 17.22 30.32
CA PHE A 72 23.05 16.54 31.53
C PHE A 72 23.87 15.30 31.16
N GLY A 73 25.09 15.53 30.69
CA GLY A 73 26.05 14.48 30.36
C GLY A 73 26.17 13.44 31.48
N ALA A 74 26.12 12.16 31.11
CA ALA A 74 26.33 11.05 32.02
C ALA A 74 27.73 11.15 32.65
N PRO A 75 27.87 11.02 33.99
CA PRO A 75 29.17 10.86 34.61
C PRO A 75 29.77 9.51 34.17
N GLY A 76 31.01 9.55 33.71
CA GLY A 76 31.77 8.39 33.26
C GLY A 76 31.86 7.32 34.34
N VAL A 77 31.33 6.14 34.03
CA VAL A 77 31.60 4.90 34.76
C VAL A 77 32.84 4.28 34.15
N SER A 78 33.96 4.35 34.87
CA SER A 78 35.14 3.53 34.61
C SER A 78 34.87 2.07 35.02
N PRO A 79 35.37 1.08 34.27
CA PRO A 79 35.23 -0.32 34.64
C PRO A 79 36.15 -0.69 35.83
N PRO A 80 35.71 -1.56 36.76
CA PRO A 80 36.53 -2.03 37.86
C PRO A 80 37.52 -3.10 37.39
N THR A 81 38.76 -2.95 37.86
CA THR A 81 39.85 -3.93 37.86
C THR A 81 39.52 -5.07 38.82
N THR A 82 39.70 -6.32 38.38
CA THR A 82 39.63 -7.50 39.24
C THR A 82 41.02 -8.13 39.34
N ASP A 83 41.70 -7.89 40.46
CA ASP A 83 42.78 -8.74 40.97
C ASP A 83 42.37 -9.29 42.34
N ASP A 84 42.63 -10.59 42.49
CA ASP A 84 42.90 -11.39 43.69
C ASP A 84 41.96 -11.39 44.91
N ALA A 85 41.48 -12.60 45.27
CA ALA A 85 41.95 -13.35 46.44
C ALA A 85 40.86 -14.23 47.10
N SER A 86 41.16 -15.53 47.15
CA SER A 86 41.13 -16.37 48.36
C SER A 86 39.80 -16.93 48.90
N THR A 87 39.81 -18.28 48.93
CA THR A 87 39.40 -19.15 50.04
C THR A 87 37.99 -19.09 50.58
N ALA A 88 37.22 -20.16 50.35
CA ALA A 88 37.00 -21.22 51.35
C ALA A 88 35.82 -22.09 50.92
N THR A 89 36.04 -23.40 50.76
CA THR A 89 35.05 -24.47 51.05
C THR A 89 35.76 -25.81 50.84
N ASN A 90 36.29 -26.39 51.92
CA ASN A 90 35.65 -27.43 52.72
C ASN A 90 35.69 -28.84 52.08
N ARG A 91 36.79 -29.53 52.39
CA ARG A 91 36.88 -30.94 52.84
C ARG A 91 35.61 -31.79 52.67
N LYS A 92 35.66 -32.76 51.74
CA LYS A 92 35.42 -34.17 52.09
C LYS A 92 35.92 -35.15 51.03
N THR A 93 36.77 -36.04 51.52
CA THR A 93 36.94 -37.46 51.14
C THR A 93 37.30 -37.81 49.69
N VAL A 94 38.60 -38.05 49.53
CA VAL A 94 39.20 -39.21 48.87
C VAL A 94 38.21 -40.38 48.71
N GLU A 95 37.86 -40.69 47.47
CA GLU A 95 37.48 -42.04 47.06
C GLU A 95 38.30 -42.41 45.83
N THR A 96 39.28 -43.26 46.10
CA THR A 96 40.18 -43.87 45.15
C THR A 96 39.38 -44.82 44.27
N THR A 97 39.14 -44.45 43.02
CA THR A 97 38.82 -45.42 41.95
C THR A 97 39.66 -45.15 40.72
N SER A 98 40.10 -46.27 40.14
CA SER A 98 41.14 -46.45 39.13
C SER A 98 40.89 -45.70 37.80
N PRO A 99 41.94 -45.32 37.03
CA PRO A 99 41.85 -44.35 35.94
C PRO A 99 41.51 -44.90 34.52
N ALA A 100 40.81 -46.03 34.36
CA ALA A 100 40.72 -46.68 33.04
C ALA A 100 39.34 -46.70 32.32
N ASP A 101 38.21 -46.44 32.96
CA ASP A 101 36.89 -46.71 32.31
C ASP A 101 36.02 -45.48 31.99
N ASN A 102 36.46 -44.28 32.36
CA ASN A 102 35.67 -43.04 32.18
C ASN A 102 36.04 -42.22 30.91
N ALA A 103 37.03 -42.65 30.13
CA ALA A 103 37.40 -42.00 28.88
C ALA A 103 36.47 -42.39 27.71
N ALA A 104 36.08 -43.67 27.59
CA ALA A 104 35.34 -44.18 26.43
C ALA A 104 33.86 -43.75 26.37
N LYS A 105 33.22 -43.44 27.50
CA LYS A 105 31.79 -43.01 27.54
C LYS A 105 31.59 -41.55 27.16
N ASN A 106 32.62 -40.71 27.27
CA ASN A 106 32.54 -39.28 27.00
C ASN A 106 32.73 -38.93 25.52
N GLU A 107 33.45 -39.76 24.75
CA GLU A 107 33.69 -39.53 23.32
C GLU A 107 32.48 -39.83 22.44
N ALA A 108 31.70 -40.88 22.75
CA ALA A 108 30.49 -41.24 22.02
C ALA A 108 29.33 -40.22 22.22
N ALA A 109 29.26 -39.58 23.38
CA ALA A 109 28.29 -38.52 23.68
C ALA A 109 28.61 -37.20 22.95
N LEU A 110 29.90 -36.86 22.82
CA LEU A 110 30.37 -35.65 22.12
C LEU A 110 30.18 -35.74 20.59
N ALA A 111 30.36 -36.93 20.01
CA ALA A 111 30.14 -37.18 18.58
C ALA A 111 28.65 -37.06 18.18
N LYS A 112 27.72 -37.57 19.01
CA LYS A 112 26.28 -37.39 18.78
C LYS A 112 25.85 -35.93 18.92
N LYS A 113 26.33 -35.21 19.95
CA LYS A 113 26.01 -33.79 20.17
C LYS A 113 26.44 -32.90 19.00
N LYS A 114 27.66 -33.09 18.47
CA LYS A 114 28.16 -32.39 17.27
C LYS A 114 27.30 -32.62 16.03
N SER A 115 26.79 -33.85 15.83
CA SER A 115 25.92 -34.16 14.69
C SER A 115 24.54 -33.51 14.80
N THR A 116 23.99 -33.41 16.02
CA THR A 116 22.71 -32.75 16.29
C THR A 116 22.83 -31.24 16.21
N ASP A 117 23.92 -30.64 16.69
CA ASP A 117 24.18 -29.20 16.63
C ASP A 117 24.32 -28.71 15.18
N ALA A 118 24.99 -29.50 14.32
CA ALA A 118 25.09 -29.22 12.89
C ALA A 118 23.73 -29.32 12.18
N ALA A 119 22.89 -30.30 12.55
CA ALA A 119 21.54 -30.42 12.00
C ALA A 119 20.63 -29.25 12.42
N ILE A 120 20.72 -28.79 13.67
CA ILE A 120 19.98 -27.63 14.19
C ILE A 120 20.42 -26.33 13.49
N ALA A 121 21.73 -26.16 13.26
CA ALA A 121 22.24 -25.00 12.51
C ALA A 121 21.72 -24.99 11.07
N LEU A 122 21.71 -26.14 10.40
CA LEU A 122 21.17 -26.29 9.04
C LEU A 122 19.65 -26.02 8.97
N GLU A 123 18.88 -26.52 9.95
CA GLU A 123 17.43 -26.25 10.07
C GLU A 123 17.16 -24.75 10.27
N LYS A 124 17.96 -24.09 11.11
CA LYS A 124 17.88 -22.64 11.38
C LYS A 124 18.16 -21.82 10.13
N GLU A 125 19.18 -22.20 9.36
CA GLU A 125 19.51 -21.54 8.09
C GLU A 125 18.39 -21.72 7.06
N LYS A 126 17.86 -22.95 6.89
CA LYS A 126 16.72 -23.22 6.00
C LYS A 126 15.48 -22.42 6.40
N ARG A 127 15.20 -22.28 7.69
CA ARG A 127 14.10 -21.46 8.20
C ARG A 127 14.29 -19.99 7.85
N ALA A 128 15.50 -19.44 8.06
CA ALA A 128 15.82 -18.07 7.70
C ALA A 128 15.67 -17.81 6.19
N GLN A 129 16.14 -18.74 5.34
CA GLN A 129 15.96 -18.66 3.89
C GLN A 129 14.47 -18.70 3.47
N ARG A 130 13.65 -19.57 4.10
CA ARG A 130 12.20 -19.64 3.87
C ARG A 130 11.49 -18.36 4.28
N GLU A 131 11.87 -17.78 5.41
CA GLU A 131 11.32 -16.52 5.90
C GLU A 131 11.63 -15.35 4.94
N LEU A 132 12.86 -15.28 4.43
CA LEU A 132 13.25 -14.29 3.41
C LEU A 132 12.47 -14.47 2.10
N ALA A 133 12.36 -15.70 1.60
CA ALA A 133 11.60 -16.00 0.39
C ALA A 133 10.10 -15.66 0.53
N ASN A 134 9.52 -15.94 1.70
CA ASN A 134 8.13 -15.59 2.01
C ASN A 134 7.94 -14.08 2.09
N ALA A 135 8.89 -13.35 2.67
CA ALA A 135 8.85 -11.88 2.73
C ALA A 135 8.90 -11.27 1.32
N GLN A 136 9.77 -11.77 0.43
CA GLN A 136 9.85 -11.34 -0.96
C GLN A 136 8.56 -11.62 -1.74
N LYS A 137 8.00 -12.83 -1.61
CA LYS A 137 6.72 -13.19 -2.24
C LYS A 137 5.58 -12.31 -1.75
N LYS A 138 5.53 -12.00 -0.45
CA LYS A 138 4.54 -11.08 0.13
C LYS A 138 4.67 -9.68 -0.47
N ALA A 139 5.89 -9.14 -0.53
CA ALA A 139 6.16 -7.82 -1.12
C ALA A 139 5.77 -7.76 -2.60
N ALA A 140 6.16 -8.76 -3.40
CA ALA A 140 5.80 -8.83 -4.82
C ALA A 140 4.27 -8.97 -5.02
N ASN A 141 3.59 -9.73 -4.17
CA ASN A 141 2.13 -9.83 -4.24
C ASN A 141 1.44 -8.51 -3.85
N GLU A 142 1.94 -7.82 -2.83
CA GLU A 142 1.42 -6.50 -2.44
C GLU A 142 1.58 -5.47 -3.58
N GLU A 143 2.72 -5.47 -4.26
CA GLU A 143 2.96 -4.62 -5.43
C GLU A 143 2.00 -4.95 -6.58
N ARG A 144 1.87 -6.22 -6.94
CA ARG A 144 0.92 -6.67 -7.97
C ARG A 144 -0.53 -6.30 -7.64
N VAL A 145 -0.93 -6.40 -6.37
CA VAL A 145 -2.27 -5.97 -5.93
C VAL A 145 -2.46 -4.48 -6.14
N LYS A 146 -1.45 -3.64 -5.86
CA LYS A 146 -1.51 -2.20 -6.12
C LYS A 146 -1.69 -1.90 -7.60
N GLU A 147 -0.98 -2.59 -8.49
CA GLU A 147 -1.13 -2.43 -9.95
C GLU A 147 -2.54 -2.82 -10.42
N LEU A 148 -3.08 -3.94 -9.93
CA LEU A 148 -4.44 -4.39 -10.27
C LEU A 148 -5.50 -3.38 -9.83
N VAL A 149 -5.37 -2.81 -8.63
CA VAL A 149 -6.26 -1.76 -8.13
C VAL A 149 -6.20 -0.53 -9.03
N TRP A 150 -5.00 -0.14 -9.48
CA TRP A 150 -4.83 0.96 -10.42
C TRP A 150 -5.45 0.67 -11.79
N ILE A 151 -5.30 -0.56 -12.30
CA ILE A 151 -5.92 -0.98 -13.56
C ILE A 151 -7.44 -0.83 -13.48
N GLU A 152 -8.07 -1.29 -12.39
CA GLU A 152 -9.53 -1.19 -12.27
C GLU A 152 -9.99 0.26 -12.14
N LYS A 153 -9.27 1.08 -11.35
CA LYS A 153 -9.53 2.52 -11.28
C LYS A 153 -9.44 3.19 -12.65
N GLY A 154 -8.42 2.83 -13.44
CA GLY A 154 -8.26 3.36 -14.80
C GLY A 154 -9.40 2.93 -15.73
N LYS A 155 -9.89 1.69 -15.63
CA LYS A 155 -11.07 1.25 -16.39
C LYS A 155 -12.32 1.99 -15.96
N ASP A 156 -12.51 2.22 -14.67
CA ASP A 156 -13.64 3.00 -14.15
C ASP A 156 -13.66 4.40 -14.74
N THR A 157 -12.52 5.09 -14.82
CA THR A 157 -12.48 6.42 -15.45
C THR A 157 -12.65 6.39 -16.95
N VAL A 158 -12.21 5.31 -17.62
CA VAL A 158 -12.54 5.11 -19.04
C VAL A 158 -14.06 4.95 -19.21
N ARG A 159 -14.72 4.17 -18.35
CA ARG A 159 -16.19 4.01 -18.38
C ARG A 159 -16.92 5.34 -18.28
N THR A 160 -16.43 6.29 -17.46
CA THR A 160 -17.11 7.59 -17.30
C THR A 160 -16.95 8.55 -18.48
N VAL A 161 -15.95 8.36 -19.35
CA VAL A 161 -15.75 9.22 -20.53
C VAL A 161 -16.29 8.62 -21.83
N LEU A 162 -16.76 7.37 -21.79
CA LEU A 162 -17.43 6.71 -22.92
C LEU A 162 -18.88 7.19 -23.07
N LYS A 163 -19.40 7.10 -24.29
CA LYS A 163 -20.81 7.41 -24.60
C LYS A 163 -21.79 6.44 -23.92
N ASP A 164 -21.44 5.15 -23.91
CA ASP A 164 -22.16 4.09 -23.21
C ASP A 164 -21.20 3.35 -22.28
N SER A 165 -21.23 3.73 -20.99
CA SER A 165 -20.33 3.23 -19.96
C SER A 165 -20.49 1.74 -19.65
N GLN A 166 -21.72 1.23 -19.71
CA GLN A 166 -22.04 -0.16 -19.35
C GLN A 166 -21.67 -1.15 -20.45
N SER A 167 -21.64 -0.69 -21.70
CA SER A 167 -21.24 -1.51 -22.85
C SER A 167 -19.73 -1.74 -22.98
N ALA A 168 -18.92 -1.14 -22.10
CA ALA A 168 -17.46 -1.09 -22.21
C ALA A 168 -16.81 -2.48 -22.13
N GLN A 169 -16.07 -2.84 -23.18
CA GLN A 169 -15.29 -4.07 -23.29
C GLN A 169 -13.81 -3.72 -23.38
N PHE A 170 -13.01 -4.24 -22.46
CA PHE A 170 -11.59 -3.93 -22.35
C PHE A 170 -10.72 -5.08 -22.87
N ALA A 171 -9.62 -4.76 -23.54
CA ALA A 171 -8.65 -5.73 -24.04
C ALA A 171 -7.22 -5.19 -23.90
N ASN A 172 -6.25 -6.09 -23.63
CA ASN A 172 -4.82 -5.76 -23.48
C ASN A 172 -4.58 -4.57 -22.54
N VAL A 173 -5.22 -4.60 -21.36
CA VAL A 173 -5.06 -3.53 -20.35
C VAL A 173 -3.88 -3.87 -19.47
N TYR A 174 -2.96 -2.92 -19.32
CA TYR A 174 -1.77 -3.07 -18.49
C TYR A 174 -1.48 -1.77 -17.73
N PHE A 175 -0.83 -1.95 -16.58
CA PHE A 175 -0.25 -0.87 -15.80
C PHE A 175 1.10 -0.48 -16.40
N TYR A 176 1.36 0.81 -16.52
CA TYR A 176 2.63 1.37 -16.94
C TYR A 176 3.08 2.43 -15.96
N ARG A 177 4.38 2.42 -15.64
CA ARG A 177 5.01 3.42 -14.82
C ARG A 177 6.21 3.98 -15.57
N GLY A 178 6.04 5.20 -16.09
CA GLY A 178 7.12 5.90 -16.79
C GLY A 178 8.24 6.32 -15.84
N LYS A 179 9.32 6.89 -16.41
CA LYS A 179 10.47 7.43 -15.65
C LYS A 179 10.06 8.51 -14.63
N ASP A 180 8.98 9.23 -14.91
CA ASP A 180 8.43 10.28 -14.04
C ASP A 180 7.62 9.72 -12.86
N GLY A 181 7.51 8.39 -12.74
CA GLY A 181 6.83 7.70 -11.63
C GLY A 181 5.30 7.77 -11.66
N TRP A 182 4.72 8.46 -12.65
CA TRP A 182 3.27 8.62 -12.81
C TRP A 182 2.60 7.30 -13.24
N PRO A 183 1.56 6.84 -12.52
CA PRO A 183 0.84 5.62 -12.86
C PRO A 183 -0.11 5.88 -14.04
N LEU A 184 0.06 5.08 -15.09
CA LEU A 184 -0.75 5.16 -16.30
C LEU A 184 -1.31 3.77 -16.62
N ILE A 185 -2.56 3.72 -17.03
CA ILE A 185 -3.21 2.52 -17.54
C ILE A 185 -3.36 2.68 -19.04
N CYS A 186 -2.83 1.72 -19.78
CA CYS A 186 -2.89 1.69 -21.23
C CYS A 186 -3.64 0.43 -21.66
N GLY A 187 -4.41 0.52 -22.75
CA GLY A 187 -5.07 -0.64 -23.31
C GLY A 187 -5.98 -0.30 -24.47
N LYS A 188 -6.92 -1.21 -24.76
CA LYS A 188 -7.96 -1.03 -25.76
C LYS A 188 -9.34 -1.15 -25.14
N VAL A 189 -10.27 -0.34 -25.63
CA VAL A 189 -11.67 -0.36 -25.22
C VAL A 189 -12.58 -0.31 -26.44
N ASN A 190 -13.70 -1.03 -26.36
CA ASN A 190 -14.79 -0.99 -27.32
C ASN A 190 -16.09 -0.70 -26.57
N SER A 191 -16.94 0.18 -27.09
CA SER A 191 -18.23 0.54 -26.49
C SER A 191 -19.24 0.85 -27.58
N LYS A 192 -20.53 0.84 -27.22
CA LYS A 192 -21.59 1.31 -28.12
C LYS A 192 -21.45 2.82 -28.35
N ASN A 193 -21.72 3.23 -29.57
CA ASN A 193 -21.85 4.63 -29.95
C ASN A 193 -23.30 5.10 -29.75
N GLY A 194 -23.60 6.36 -30.10
CA GLY A 194 -24.95 6.93 -29.96
C GLY A 194 -26.04 6.26 -30.81
N PHE A 195 -25.66 5.39 -31.76
CA PHE A 195 -26.57 4.61 -32.59
C PHE A 195 -26.72 3.16 -32.09
N GLY A 196 -26.15 2.82 -30.93
CA GLY A 196 -26.25 1.50 -30.31
C GLY A 196 -25.32 0.42 -30.88
N GLY A 197 -24.47 0.76 -31.86
CA GLY A 197 -23.51 -0.16 -32.47
C GLY A 197 -22.09 -0.02 -31.91
N TYR A 198 -21.29 -1.08 -32.02
CA TYR A 198 -19.86 -1.06 -31.67
C TYR A 198 -19.01 -0.63 -32.86
N SER A 199 -18.17 0.39 -32.68
CA SER A 199 -17.25 0.88 -33.73
C SER A 199 -15.93 0.11 -33.81
N GLY A 200 -15.67 -0.78 -32.85
CA GLY A 200 -14.43 -1.54 -32.75
C GLY A 200 -13.54 -1.05 -31.61
N TYR A 201 -12.44 -1.77 -31.38
CA TYR A 201 -11.50 -1.45 -30.31
C TYR A 201 -10.65 -0.23 -30.67
N GLN A 202 -10.74 0.82 -29.86
CA GLN A 202 -9.84 1.96 -29.87
C GLN A 202 -8.89 1.92 -28.69
N ARG A 203 -7.71 2.55 -28.80
CA ARG A 203 -6.78 2.67 -27.69
C ARG A 203 -7.23 3.74 -26.68
N PHE A 204 -6.83 3.56 -25.44
CA PHE A 204 -7.03 4.55 -24.38
C PHE A 204 -5.80 4.67 -23.48
N ILE A 205 -5.64 5.85 -22.88
CA ILE A 205 -4.66 6.14 -21.84
C ILE A 205 -5.42 6.71 -20.66
N SER A 206 -5.21 6.19 -19.45
CA SER A 206 -5.86 6.69 -18.23
C SER A 206 -4.87 6.87 -17.09
N GLY A 207 -4.82 8.09 -16.54
CA GLY A 207 -4.15 8.41 -15.28
C GLY A 207 -5.00 8.17 -14.03
N GLY A 208 -6.16 7.51 -14.17
CA GLY A 208 -7.09 7.23 -13.06
C GLY A 208 -7.95 8.41 -12.63
N THR A 209 -8.04 9.47 -13.44
CA THR A 209 -9.07 10.53 -13.33
C THR A 209 -9.63 10.84 -14.73
N PRO A 210 -10.88 11.34 -14.85
CA PRO A 210 -11.46 11.68 -16.14
C PRO A 210 -10.64 12.72 -16.92
N GLN A 211 -10.04 13.70 -16.23
CA GLN A 211 -9.22 14.75 -16.85
C GLN A 211 -7.90 14.24 -17.44
N LEU A 212 -7.44 13.06 -16.98
CA LEU A 212 -6.22 12.39 -17.42
C LEU A 212 -6.55 11.10 -18.18
N THR A 213 -7.77 11.00 -18.72
CA THR A 213 -8.21 9.87 -19.52
C THR A 213 -8.45 10.35 -20.94
N TYR A 214 -7.77 9.73 -21.91
CA TYR A 214 -7.81 10.09 -23.31
C TYR A 214 -8.15 8.86 -24.16
N LEU A 215 -9.11 9.03 -25.06
CA LEU A 215 -9.47 8.05 -26.08
C LEU A 215 -8.77 8.40 -27.40
N GLU A 216 -8.43 7.38 -28.20
CA GLU A 216 -7.76 7.55 -29.49
C GLU A 216 -8.55 8.49 -30.43
N GLU A 217 -9.89 8.40 -30.43
CA GLU A 217 -10.76 9.25 -31.26
C GLU A 217 -10.83 10.71 -30.78
N GLN A 218 -10.45 11.00 -29.53
CA GLN A 218 -10.56 12.35 -28.94
C GLN A 218 -9.29 13.19 -29.15
N VAL A 219 -8.20 12.59 -29.63
CA VAL A 219 -6.88 13.23 -29.72
C VAL A 219 -6.29 13.03 -31.12
N SER A 220 -6.10 14.12 -31.86
CA SER A 220 -5.58 14.09 -33.25
C SER A 220 -4.22 13.41 -33.40
N ASP A 221 -3.31 13.61 -32.44
CA ASP A 221 -1.95 13.07 -32.43
C ASP A 221 -1.75 11.92 -31.44
N PHE A 222 -2.80 11.14 -31.19
CA PHE A 222 -2.80 10.09 -30.16
C PHE A 222 -1.63 9.11 -30.28
N HIS A 223 -1.21 8.74 -31.49
CA HIS A 223 -0.09 7.83 -31.72
C HIS A 223 1.24 8.32 -31.10
N LYS A 224 1.51 9.64 -31.10
CA LYS A 224 2.71 10.22 -30.47
C LYS A 224 2.63 10.10 -28.96
N LEU A 225 1.45 10.37 -28.40
CA LEU A 225 1.18 10.24 -26.97
C LEU A 225 1.32 8.77 -26.51
N TRP A 226 0.71 7.85 -27.26
CA TRP A 226 0.78 6.41 -27.02
C TRP A 226 2.23 5.90 -27.04
N ASN A 227 3.00 6.28 -28.06
CA ASN A 227 4.40 5.85 -28.16
C ASN A 227 5.27 6.37 -27.01
N ARG A 228 4.92 7.53 -26.42
CA ARG A 228 5.65 8.11 -25.30
C ARG A 228 5.25 7.50 -23.95
N LEU A 229 3.97 7.21 -23.76
CA LEU A 229 3.39 6.87 -22.46
C LEU A 229 3.07 5.38 -22.28
N CYS A 230 2.89 4.64 -23.37
CA CYS A 230 2.37 3.27 -23.35
C CYS A 230 3.26 2.27 -24.07
N ARG A 231 4.31 2.72 -24.77
CA ARG A 231 5.40 1.88 -25.29
C ARG A 231 6.68 2.25 -24.55
N GLY A 232 7.06 1.40 -23.60
CA GLY A 232 8.35 1.45 -22.90
C GLY A 232 9.03 0.10 -22.99
#